data_AF-A0A918G0A9-F1
#
_entry.id   AF-A0A918G0A9-F1
#
_cell.length_a   1.000
_cell.length_b   1.000
_cell.length_c   1.000
_cell.angle_alpha   90.00
_cell.angle_beta   90.00
_cell.angle_gamma   90.00
#
_symmetry.space_group_name_H-M   'P 1'
#
loop_
_entity.id
_entity.type
_entity.pdbx_description
1 polymer ?
#
loop_
_entity_poly.entity_id
_entity_poly.type
_entity_poly.pdbx_seq_one_letter_code
_entity_poly.pdbx_strand_id
1 'polypeptide(L)'
;MRRTRSGRLCLAALLTLGGLVGAGISPAAASGEASAPPATHSSSHAPGSAVGDAAPVSAGLLRAMRQQFGLTERQASARLRAERDAASLEPEARRTAGPAYAGSWFDAADGRLTVAVTSRASQATRAAIGSAGAVVRVVQHSARTLDAAKSRVDRLTAPAAVASWHVDPAANSVVITVLRDRRDDNDVRRFLAQARATAPVSVETVAATPRTFAAGTVGGDPYYTGNVRCSIGFSVYGGFVTAGHCGGAGAGVRGWDGSYVGEFRGSSFPDNDYAWVSVGSGWWTVPVVLGWGTVPDQLVRGSAEAPVGSSVCRSGSTTHWHCGTVLAKNETVNYSQGAVHQMTKTSVCAEGGDSGGSFISGDQAQGVTSGGWGNCSSGGETWFQPVNEILGRYGLTLHTY
;
A
#
# COMPACT_ATOMS: atom_id res chain seq x y z
N MET A 1 -3.19 -53.76 -10.25
CA MET A 1 -1.79 -54.11 -9.97
C MET A 1 -1.30 -53.26 -8.81
N ARG A 2 -1.16 -53.87 -7.62
CA ARG A 2 -0.69 -53.23 -6.39
C ARG A 2 0.84 -53.41 -6.29
N ARG A 3 1.59 -52.35 -5.96
CA ARG A 3 2.96 -52.48 -5.47
C ARG A 3 3.12 -51.70 -4.16
N THR A 4 3.33 -52.46 -3.10
CA THR A 4 3.78 -52.05 -1.77
C THR A 4 5.21 -52.53 -1.56
N ARG A 5 6.01 -51.77 -0.79
CA ARG A 5 7.05 -52.17 0.20
C ARG A 5 7.91 -50.93 0.52
N SER A 6 7.83 -50.38 1.74
CA SER A 6 8.70 -50.67 2.92
C SER A 6 10.12 -50.11 2.70
N GLY A 7 10.68 -49.18 3.47
CA GLY A 7 10.61 -48.93 4.91
C GLY A 7 11.97 -49.26 5.53
N ARG A 8 12.77 -48.26 5.95
CA ARG A 8 13.94 -48.44 6.82
C ARG A 8 14.10 -47.22 7.74
N LEU A 9 13.78 -47.44 9.02
CA LEU A 9 14.34 -46.72 10.17
C LEU A 9 15.78 -47.20 10.40
N CYS A 10 16.64 -46.31 10.89
CA CYS A 10 17.66 -46.66 11.90
C CYS A 10 17.93 -45.44 12.78
N LEU A 11 17.95 -45.72 14.08
CA LEU A 11 18.01 -44.84 15.24
C LEU A 11 19.36 -45.08 15.95
N ALA A 12 19.98 -44.04 16.52
CA ALA A 12 20.86 -44.07 17.71
C ALA A 12 21.21 -42.61 18.06
N ALA A 13 20.72 -41.98 19.14
CA ALA A 13 20.96 -42.20 20.59
C ALA A 13 22.44 -41.91 20.95
N LEU A 14 22.79 -40.75 21.55
CA LEU A 14 22.60 -40.23 22.92
C LEU A 14 23.91 -40.37 23.74
N LEU A 15 24.43 -39.25 24.27
CA LEU A 15 25.09 -39.22 25.57
C LEU A 15 25.18 -37.79 26.12
N THR A 16 24.59 -37.66 27.30
CA THR A 16 24.46 -36.52 28.20
C THR A 16 25.56 -36.51 29.25
N LEU A 17 25.90 -35.33 29.79
CA LEU A 17 26.31 -34.99 31.17
C LEU A 17 26.68 -33.49 31.14
N GLY A 18 26.22 -32.55 31.97
CA GLY A 18 25.71 -32.58 33.33
C GLY A 18 26.60 -31.66 34.20
N GLY A 19 26.08 -30.58 34.79
CA GLY A 19 26.86 -29.74 35.72
C GLY A 19 26.19 -28.43 36.13
N LEU A 20 25.82 -28.33 37.41
CA LEU A 20 25.01 -27.30 38.08
C LEU A 20 25.78 -26.08 38.62
N VAL A 21 25.04 -24.95 38.70
CA VAL A 21 24.98 -23.93 39.79
C VAL A 21 26.22 -23.12 40.18
N GLY A 22 26.05 -21.80 40.24
CA GLY A 22 26.88 -20.89 41.04
C GLY A 22 26.39 -19.44 40.99
N ALA A 23 25.60 -19.03 42.00
CA ALA A 23 25.34 -17.64 42.29
C ALA A 23 26.60 -16.96 42.86
N GLY A 24 26.86 -15.72 42.45
CA GLY A 24 28.00 -14.94 42.93
C GLY A 24 27.77 -13.44 42.71
N ILE A 25 27.86 -12.70 43.80
CA ILE A 25 27.55 -11.29 43.98
C ILE A 25 28.81 -10.44 43.69
N SER A 26 28.61 -9.22 43.16
CA SER A 26 29.41 -7.96 43.07
C SER A 26 30.68 -7.83 43.95
N PRO A 27 31.65 -6.89 43.68
CA PRO A 27 31.43 -5.53 43.18
C PRO A 27 32.53 -4.86 42.32
N ALA A 28 32.18 -3.70 41.73
CA ALA A 28 33.13 -2.61 41.48
C ALA A 28 32.42 -1.26 41.66
N ALA A 29 32.68 -0.64 42.82
CA ALA A 29 32.56 0.79 43.06
C ALA A 29 33.80 1.49 42.45
N ALA A 30 33.96 2.80 42.29
CA ALA A 30 33.23 3.99 42.71
C ALA A 30 33.77 5.20 41.92
N SER A 31 32.96 6.23 41.74
CA SER A 31 33.27 7.67 41.99
C SER A 31 32.02 8.44 41.52
N GLY A 32 31.16 8.94 42.41
CA GLY A 32 31.36 10.12 43.27
C GLY A 32 30.92 11.35 42.46
N GLU A 33 29.96 12.20 42.84
CA GLU A 33 29.57 12.69 44.16
C GLU A 33 28.13 13.28 44.18
N ALA A 34 27.56 13.23 45.39
CA ALA A 34 26.67 14.22 46.05
C ALA A 34 25.15 14.33 45.73
N SER A 35 24.39 13.70 46.64
CA SER A 35 23.02 13.99 47.15
C SER A 35 22.83 15.46 47.58
N ALA A 36 21.65 16.08 47.82
CA ALA A 36 20.30 15.69 48.30
C ALA A 36 19.41 16.99 48.38
N PRO A 37 18.14 17.04 48.89
CA PRO A 37 16.97 16.14 48.76
C PRO A 37 15.65 16.99 48.50
N PRO A 38 14.38 16.62 48.86
CA PRO A 38 13.17 16.98 48.11
C PRO A 38 12.25 18.01 48.80
N ALA A 39 11.19 18.48 48.12
CA ALA A 39 10.05 19.10 48.79
C ALA A 39 8.72 18.81 48.07
N THR A 40 7.87 18.08 48.78
CA THR A 40 6.42 17.94 48.61
C THR A 40 5.68 19.24 48.95
N HIS A 41 4.38 19.27 48.61
CA HIS A 41 3.30 20.21 49.00
C HIS A 41 2.84 21.12 47.84
N SER A 42 1.56 21.30 47.55
CA SER A 42 0.31 20.74 48.03
C SER A 42 -0.75 21.07 46.99
N SER A 43 -1.74 20.20 46.87
CA SER A 43 -2.97 20.39 46.12
C SER A 43 -3.81 21.56 46.67
N SER A 44 -4.27 22.46 45.80
CA SER A 44 -5.48 23.25 46.02
C SER A 44 -6.43 23.07 44.84
N HIS A 45 -7.50 22.32 45.09
CA HIS A 45 -8.71 22.32 44.27
C HIS A 45 -9.52 23.58 44.62
N ALA A 46 -9.95 24.33 43.61
CA ALA A 46 -11.10 25.21 43.71
C ALA A 46 -12.07 24.88 42.55
N PRO A 47 -13.38 24.76 42.82
CA PRO A 47 -14.36 24.27 41.85
C PRO A 47 -14.97 25.43 41.06
N GLY A 48 -15.23 25.21 39.76
CA GLY A 48 -16.01 26.16 38.97
C GLY A 48 -15.92 25.94 37.47
N SER A 49 -16.95 25.30 36.93
CA SER A 49 -17.51 25.57 35.59
C SER A 49 -16.61 25.44 34.36
N ALA A 50 -16.77 24.36 33.61
CA ALA A 50 -17.30 24.44 32.24
C ALA A 50 -17.38 23.04 31.61
N VAL A 51 -18.48 22.82 30.90
CA VAL A 51 -18.73 21.74 29.95
C VAL A 51 -17.48 21.54 29.07
N GLY A 52 -17.08 20.28 28.87
CA GLY A 52 -15.90 19.95 28.09
C GLY A 52 -15.97 20.54 26.68
N ASP A 53 -15.23 21.62 26.45
CA ASP A 53 -15.05 22.19 25.13
C ASP A 53 -14.24 21.19 24.30
N ALA A 54 -14.94 20.60 23.32
CA ALA A 54 -14.29 19.82 22.28
C ALA A 54 -13.22 20.69 21.59
N ALA A 55 -12.05 20.10 21.34
CA ALA A 55 -10.97 20.78 20.62
C ALA A 55 -11.50 21.51 19.37
N PRO A 56 -11.03 22.75 19.09
CA PRO A 56 -11.52 23.54 17.97
C PRO A 56 -11.32 22.77 16.66
N VAL A 57 -12.37 22.76 15.82
CA VAL A 57 -12.31 22.16 14.49
C VAL A 57 -11.21 22.83 13.68
N SER A 58 -10.37 22.05 12.99
CA SER A 58 -9.29 22.62 12.19
C SER A 58 -9.84 23.51 11.06
N ALA A 59 -9.22 24.69 10.88
CA ALA A 59 -9.60 25.62 9.80
C ALA A 59 -9.47 24.96 8.41
N GLY A 60 -8.51 24.05 8.25
CA GLY A 60 -8.36 23.25 7.03
C GLY A 60 -9.56 22.36 6.75
N LEU A 61 -10.12 21.69 7.76
CA LEU A 61 -11.32 20.85 7.61
C LEU A 61 -12.55 21.68 7.26
N LEU A 62 -12.76 22.83 7.93
CA LEU A 62 -13.88 23.72 7.61
C LEU A 62 -13.80 24.23 6.17
N ARG A 63 -12.60 24.62 5.69
CA ARG A 63 -12.39 25.02 4.30
C ARG A 63 -12.74 23.90 3.33
N ALA A 64 -12.31 22.66 3.60
CA ALA A 64 -12.63 21.50 2.76
C ALA A 64 -14.14 21.23 2.72
N MET A 65 -14.84 21.27 3.87
CA MET A 65 -16.29 21.07 3.92
C MET A 65 -17.06 22.15 3.15
N ARG A 66 -16.64 23.41 3.25
CA ARG A 66 -17.26 24.51 2.51
C ARG A 66 -17.13 24.30 1.00
N GLN A 67 -15.94 23.92 0.53
CA GLN A 67 -15.67 23.67 -0.89
C GLN A 67 -16.44 22.45 -1.41
N GLN A 68 -16.43 21.35 -0.66
CA GLN A 68 -17.00 20.08 -1.13
C GLN A 68 -18.52 20.05 -1.05
N PHE A 69 -19.11 20.65 -0.01
CA PHE A 69 -20.54 20.55 0.27
C PHE A 69 -21.29 21.87 0.05
N GLY A 70 -20.62 22.92 -0.43
CA GLY A 70 -21.23 24.23 -0.66
C GLY A 70 -21.73 24.91 0.63
N LEU A 71 -21.15 24.58 1.78
CA LEU A 71 -21.59 25.08 3.09
C LEU A 71 -20.94 26.43 3.42
N THR A 72 -21.60 27.24 4.22
CA THR A 72 -20.94 28.33 4.97
C THR A 72 -20.11 27.74 6.12
N GLU A 73 -19.16 28.52 6.65
CA GLU A 73 -18.34 28.09 7.78
C GLU A 73 -19.16 27.74 9.03
N ARG A 74 -20.22 28.52 9.29
CA ARG A 74 -21.17 28.26 10.37
C ARG A 74 -21.92 26.94 10.15
N GLN A 75 -22.36 26.66 8.92
CA GLN A 75 -23.04 25.41 8.57
C GLN A 75 -22.09 24.21 8.66
N ALA A 76 -20.84 24.33 8.19
CA ALA A 76 -19.83 23.28 8.31
C ALA A 76 -19.53 22.95 9.79
N SER A 77 -19.33 23.98 10.61
CA SER A 77 -19.14 23.81 12.06
C SER A 77 -20.35 23.17 12.74
N ALA A 78 -21.56 23.59 12.38
CA ALA A 78 -22.79 23.01 12.93
C ALA A 78 -22.96 21.55 12.52
N ARG A 79 -22.68 21.21 11.26
CA ARG A 79 -22.73 19.85 10.75
C ARG A 79 -21.76 18.92 11.47
N LEU A 80 -20.52 19.34 11.70
CA LEU A 80 -19.54 18.53 12.45
C LEU A 80 -19.97 18.25 13.89
N ARG A 81 -20.61 19.22 14.55
CA ARG A 81 -21.21 18.99 15.88
C ARG A 81 -22.34 17.97 15.79
N ALA A 82 -23.26 18.14 14.86
CA ALA A 82 -24.36 17.21 14.64
C ALA A 82 -23.90 15.78 14.30
N GLU A 83 -22.86 15.63 13.47
CA GLU A 83 -22.26 14.34 13.14
C GLU A 83 -21.60 13.68 14.38
N ARG A 84 -20.93 14.46 15.22
CA ARG A 84 -20.35 13.99 16.49
C ARG A 84 -21.42 13.54 17.47
N ASP A 85 -22.48 14.33 17.62
CA ASP A 85 -23.60 14.01 18.50
C ASP A 85 -24.30 12.73 18.03
N ALA A 86 -24.53 12.60 16.71
CA ALA A 86 -25.08 11.40 16.09
C ALA A 86 -24.20 10.17 16.32
N ALA A 87 -22.88 10.30 16.14
CA ALA A 87 -21.93 9.22 16.39
C ALA A 87 -21.89 8.80 17.87
N SER A 88 -22.06 9.75 18.80
CA SER A 88 -22.07 9.49 20.24
C SER A 88 -23.38 8.80 20.68
N LEU A 89 -24.51 9.16 20.06
CA LEU A 89 -25.82 8.61 20.36
C LEU A 89 -26.06 7.20 19.78
N GLU A 90 -25.46 6.88 18.62
CA GLU A 90 -25.74 5.63 17.89
C GLU A 90 -25.59 4.36 18.73
N PRO A 91 -24.50 4.15 19.51
CA PRO A 91 -24.32 2.91 20.25
C PRO A 91 -25.40 2.69 21.32
N GLU A 92 -25.85 3.76 21.97
CA GLU A 92 -26.93 3.69 22.95
C GLU A 92 -28.28 3.43 22.28
N ALA A 93 -28.59 4.15 21.20
CA ALA A 93 -29.82 3.94 20.44
C ALA A 93 -29.92 2.50 19.91
N ARG A 94 -28.79 1.93 19.45
CA ARG A 94 -28.70 0.53 19.03
C ARG A 94 -28.93 -0.45 20.17
N ARG A 95 -28.33 -0.22 21.35
CA ARG A 95 -28.58 -1.05 22.55
C ARG A 95 -30.04 -0.99 22.97
N THR A 96 -30.63 0.20 23.00
CA THR A 96 -32.03 0.44 23.36
C THR A 96 -32.99 -0.25 22.38
N ALA A 97 -32.70 -0.20 21.07
CA ALA A 97 -33.49 -0.88 20.05
C ALA A 97 -33.40 -2.41 20.11
N GLY A 98 -32.29 -2.96 20.62
CA GLY A 98 -32.09 -4.39 20.80
C GLY A 98 -32.32 -5.21 19.52
N PRO A 99 -33.02 -6.36 19.57
CA PRO A 99 -33.30 -7.19 18.40
C PRO A 99 -34.14 -6.50 17.30
N ALA A 100 -34.83 -5.41 17.64
CA ALA A 100 -35.63 -4.66 16.68
C ALA A 100 -34.81 -3.67 15.84
N TYR A 101 -33.54 -3.43 16.16
CA TYR A 101 -32.67 -2.51 15.42
C TYR A 101 -32.54 -2.90 13.95
N ALA A 102 -32.68 -1.92 13.06
CA ALA A 102 -32.68 -2.07 11.60
C ALA A 102 -31.61 -1.23 10.89
N GLY A 103 -30.66 -0.68 11.64
CA GLY A 103 -29.60 0.20 11.15
C GLY A 103 -29.85 1.67 11.49
N SER A 104 -28.85 2.51 11.24
CA SER A 104 -28.91 3.95 11.46
C SER A 104 -28.05 4.68 10.44
N TRP A 105 -28.35 5.95 10.20
CA TRP A 105 -27.56 6.84 9.34
C TRP A 105 -27.69 8.28 9.82
N PHE A 106 -26.71 9.11 9.46
CA PHE A 106 -26.80 10.55 9.65
C PHE A 106 -27.59 11.15 8.49
N ASP A 107 -28.69 11.83 8.79
CA ASP A 107 -29.42 12.61 7.81
C ASP A 107 -28.81 14.02 7.76
N ALA A 108 -28.13 14.34 6.67
CA ALA A 108 -27.45 15.62 6.51
C ALA A 108 -28.41 16.79 6.26
N ALA A 109 -29.64 16.54 5.80
CA ALA A 109 -30.66 17.56 5.62
C ALA A 109 -31.25 17.96 6.98
N ASP A 110 -31.52 16.97 7.83
CA ASP A 110 -32.08 17.18 9.17
C ASP A 110 -31.02 17.42 10.24
N GLY A 111 -29.74 17.12 9.95
CA GLY A 111 -28.63 17.24 10.89
C GLY A 111 -28.76 16.30 12.09
N ARG A 112 -29.36 15.12 11.92
CA ARG A 112 -29.69 14.20 13.03
C ARG A 112 -29.41 12.75 12.69
N LEU A 113 -29.15 11.95 13.71
CA LEU A 113 -29.15 10.50 13.61
C LEU A 113 -30.58 10.01 13.34
N THR A 114 -30.79 9.26 12.27
CA THR A 114 -32.00 8.46 12.09
C THR A 114 -31.70 7.01 12.47
N VAL A 115 -32.57 6.42 13.30
CA VAL A 115 -32.48 5.04 13.77
C VAL A 115 -33.68 4.28 13.22
N ALA A 116 -33.41 3.34 12.32
CA ALA A 116 -34.42 2.42 11.84
C ALA A 116 -34.65 1.30 12.86
N VAL A 117 -35.92 1.00 13.13
CA VAL A 117 -36.35 -0.13 13.97
C VAL A 117 -37.48 -0.89 13.29
N THR A 118 -37.61 -2.18 13.56
CA THR A 118 -38.77 -2.96 13.09
C THR A 118 -40.00 -2.69 13.94
N SER A 119 -41.18 -3.12 13.45
CA SER A 119 -42.44 -3.06 14.19
C SER A 119 -42.41 -3.77 15.56
N ARG A 120 -41.44 -4.67 15.78
CA ARG A 120 -41.20 -5.35 17.07
C ARG A 120 -40.69 -4.42 18.17
N ALA A 121 -40.17 -3.24 17.85
CA ALA A 121 -39.79 -2.25 18.85
C ALA A 121 -41.04 -1.73 19.56
N SER A 122 -41.06 -1.82 20.90
CA SER A 122 -42.16 -1.30 21.72
C SER A 122 -42.30 0.22 21.57
N GLN A 123 -43.46 0.77 21.91
CA GLN A 123 -43.65 2.23 21.91
C GLN A 123 -42.71 2.94 22.89
N ALA A 124 -42.44 2.32 24.05
CA ALA A 124 -41.47 2.83 25.02
C ALA A 124 -40.04 2.85 24.45
N THR A 125 -39.63 1.81 23.72
CA THR A 125 -38.33 1.76 23.03
C THR A 125 -38.20 2.88 21.99
N ARG A 126 -39.22 3.09 21.17
CA ARG A 126 -39.23 4.16 20.16
C ARG A 126 -39.19 5.54 20.81
N ALA A 127 -39.97 5.73 21.88
CA ALA A 127 -39.97 6.98 22.64
C ALA A 127 -38.60 7.26 23.28
N ALA A 128 -37.96 6.25 23.88
CA ALA A 128 -36.63 6.42 24.48
C ALA A 128 -35.57 6.88 23.46
N ILE A 129 -35.54 6.26 22.27
CA ILE A 129 -34.62 6.65 21.19
C ILE A 129 -34.94 8.07 20.69
N GLY A 130 -36.23 8.40 20.54
CA GLY A 130 -36.66 9.74 20.13
C GLY A 130 -36.29 10.83 21.12
N SER A 131 -36.52 10.59 22.41
CA SER A 131 -36.18 11.50 23.51
C SER A 131 -34.67 11.71 23.66
N ALA A 132 -33.85 10.74 23.26
CA ALA A 132 -32.40 10.86 23.21
C ALA A 132 -31.89 11.71 22.04
N GLY A 133 -32.78 12.19 21.16
CA GLY A 133 -32.44 13.13 20.08
C GLY A 133 -32.37 12.51 18.69
N ALA A 134 -32.58 11.20 18.54
CA ALA A 134 -32.63 10.56 17.22
C ALA A 134 -34.03 10.66 16.58
N VAL A 135 -34.07 10.61 15.25
CA VAL A 135 -35.31 10.39 14.49
C VAL A 135 -35.54 8.88 14.42
N VAL A 136 -36.74 8.40 14.77
CA VAL A 136 -37.05 6.97 14.73
C VAL A 136 -37.86 6.66 13.47
N ARG A 137 -37.39 5.69 12.67
CA ARG A 137 -38.12 5.23 11.48
C ARG A 137 -38.47 3.75 11.60
N VAL A 138 -39.75 3.41 11.39
CA VAL A 138 -40.18 2.00 11.42
C VAL A 138 -40.01 1.39 10.03
N VAL A 139 -39.31 0.26 9.95
CA VAL A 139 -39.01 -0.46 8.69
C VAL A 139 -39.31 -1.96 8.80
N GLN A 140 -39.22 -2.69 7.70
CA GLN A 140 -39.65 -4.10 7.64
C GLN A 140 -38.59 -5.07 8.19
N HIS A 141 -37.34 -4.92 7.78
CA HIS A 141 -36.27 -5.86 8.04
C HIS A 141 -35.32 -5.34 9.12
N SER A 142 -34.96 -6.20 10.08
CA SER A 142 -33.92 -5.87 11.07
C SER A 142 -32.53 -5.93 10.45
N ALA A 143 -31.55 -5.30 11.10
CA ALA A 143 -30.16 -5.26 10.64
C ALA A 143 -29.62 -6.69 10.53
N ARG A 144 -29.88 -7.53 11.54
CA ARG A 144 -29.53 -8.96 11.53
C ARG A 144 -30.11 -9.70 10.31
N THR A 145 -31.32 -9.37 9.90
CA THR A 145 -31.96 -9.99 8.73
C THR A 145 -31.27 -9.57 7.44
N LEU A 146 -30.97 -8.28 7.30
CA LEU A 146 -30.26 -7.72 6.15
C LEU A 146 -28.80 -8.19 6.06
N ASP A 147 -28.11 -8.28 7.19
CA ASP A 147 -26.74 -8.82 7.25
C ASP A 147 -26.72 -10.29 6.81
N ALA A 148 -27.64 -11.12 7.31
CA ALA A 148 -27.76 -12.51 6.88
C ALA A 148 -28.11 -12.62 5.38
N ALA A 149 -28.88 -11.67 4.85
CA ALA A 149 -29.21 -11.58 3.43
C ALA A 149 -27.97 -11.19 2.60
N LYS A 150 -27.21 -10.18 3.00
CA LYS A 150 -25.95 -9.79 2.36
C LYS A 150 -24.94 -10.96 2.39
N SER A 151 -24.82 -11.68 3.49
CA SER A 151 -23.94 -12.85 3.58
C SER A 151 -24.33 -14.00 2.64
N ARG A 152 -25.59 -14.08 2.20
CA ARG A 152 -26.00 -15.00 1.12
C ARG A 152 -25.54 -14.51 -0.24
N VAL A 153 -25.66 -13.21 -0.51
CA VAL A 153 -25.14 -12.57 -1.74
C VAL A 153 -23.61 -12.68 -1.81
N ASP A 154 -22.90 -12.54 -0.69
CA ASP A 154 -21.43 -12.70 -0.58
C ASP A 154 -20.94 -14.08 -1.06
N ARG A 155 -21.81 -15.09 -1.11
CA ARG A 155 -21.48 -16.46 -1.58
C ARG A 155 -21.76 -16.69 -3.06
N LEU A 156 -22.35 -15.73 -3.75
CA LEU A 156 -22.60 -15.81 -5.19
C LEU A 156 -21.35 -15.40 -5.97
N THR A 157 -21.13 -16.01 -7.13
CA THR A 157 -20.11 -15.56 -8.07
C THR A 157 -20.64 -14.39 -8.89
N ALA A 158 -20.09 -13.19 -8.67
CA ALA A 158 -20.50 -11.99 -9.37
C ALA A 158 -19.87 -11.92 -10.79
N PRO A 159 -20.66 -11.60 -11.83
CA PRO A 159 -20.10 -11.29 -13.15
C PRO A 159 -19.40 -9.93 -13.13
N ALA A 160 -18.51 -9.68 -14.10
CA ALA A 160 -17.70 -8.47 -14.17
C ALA A 160 -18.49 -7.15 -14.20
N ALA A 161 -19.75 -7.19 -14.65
CA ALA A 161 -20.63 -6.03 -14.71
C ALA A 161 -21.37 -5.72 -13.39
N VAL A 162 -21.21 -6.54 -12.35
CA VAL A 162 -21.67 -6.24 -10.98
C VAL A 162 -20.52 -5.58 -10.22
N ALA A 163 -20.69 -4.31 -9.85
CA ALA A 163 -19.65 -3.46 -9.29
C ALA A 163 -19.48 -3.62 -7.77
N SER A 164 -20.59 -3.76 -7.04
CA SER A 164 -20.58 -3.90 -5.57
C SER A 164 -21.95 -4.31 -5.03
N TRP A 165 -22.01 -4.65 -3.74
CA TRP A 165 -23.26 -4.75 -2.99
C TRP A 165 -23.06 -4.43 -1.50
N HIS A 166 -24.07 -3.85 -0.86
CA HIS A 166 -24.04 -3.48 0.56
C HIS A 166 -25.45 -3.49 1.18
N VAL A 167 -25.54 -3.50 2.51
CA VAL A 167 -26.80 -3.22 3.21
C VAL A 167 -27.00 -1.71 3.27
N ASP A 168 -28.16 -1.24 2.83
CA ASP A 168 -28.58 0.14 3.03
C ASP A 168 -29.72 0.18 4.06
N PRO A 169 -29.48 0.70 5.29
CA PRO A 169 -30.51 0.94 6.29
C PRO A 169 -31.60 1.93 5.83
N ALA A 170 -31.25 2.89 4.97
CA ALA A 170 -32.16 3.90 4.45
C ALA A 170 -33.15 3.28 3.45
N ALA A 171 -32.69 2.43 2.53
CA ALA A 171 -33.56 1.65 1.64
C ALA A 171 -34.14 0.37 2.30
N ASN A 172 -33.66 0.01 3.50
CA ASN A 172 -33.98 -1.24 4.22
C ASN A 172 -33.82 -2.51 3.36
N SER A 173 -32.78 -2.53 2.52
CA SER A 173 -32.52 -3.59 1.53
C SER A 173 -31.02 -3.81 1.31
N VAL A 174 -30.67 -4.87 0.59
CA VAL A 174 -29.32 -5.06 0.02
C VAL A 174 -29.28 -4.36 -1.33
N VAL A 175 -28.50 -3.29 -1.45
CA VAL A 175 -28.29 -2.58 -2.72
C VAL A 175 -27.21 -3.31 -3.50
N ILE A 176 -27.50 -3.64 -4.76
CA ILE A 176 -26.51 -4.18 -5.71
C ILE A 176 -26.27 -3.14 -6.79
N THR A 177 -25.02 -2.75 -6.98
CA THR A 177 -24.63 -1.76 -7.97
C THR A 177 -24.11 -2.47 -9.21
N VAL A 178 -24.64 -2.11 -10.39
CA VAL A 178 -24.25 -2.71 -11.67
C VAL A 178 -23.79 -1.65 -12.68
N LEU A 179 -23.06 -2.06 -13.70
CA LEU A 179 -22.74 -1.18 -14.84
C LEU A 179 -24.01 -0.81 -15.60
N ARG A 180 -24.21 0.49 -15.85
CA ARG A 180 -25.42 1.04 -16.47
C ARG A 180 -25.70 0.45 -17.85
N ASP A 181 -24.66 0.34 -18.67
CA ASP A 181 -24.71 -0.14 -20.06
C ASP A 181 -24.76 -1.67 -20.18
N ARG A 182 -24.50 -2.40 -19.09
CA ARG A 182 -24.47 -3.88 -19.05
C ARG A 182 -25.50 -4.49 -18.11
N ARG A 183 -26.40 -3.67 -17.56
CA ARG A 183 -27.42 -4.11 -16.57
C ARG A 183 -28.33 -5.23 -17.09
N ASP A 184 -28.57 -5.25 -18.40
CA ASP A 184 -29.50 -6.17 -19.07
C ASP A 184 -28.82 -7.45 -19.59
N ASP A 185 -27.49 -7.57 -19.38
CA ASP A 185 -26.73 -8.78 -19.71
C ASP A 185 -27.32 -10.01 -19.00
N ASN A 186 -27.33 -11.15 -19.70
CA ASN A 186 -27.90 -12.41 -19.19
C ASN A 186 -27.27 -12.82 -17.85
N ASP A 187 -25.96 -12.63 -17.69
CA ASP A 187 -25.24 -13.01 -16.47
C ASP A 187 -25.59 -12.09 -15.29
N VAL A 188 -25.74 -10.78 -15.55
CA VAL A 188 -26.18 -9.82 -14.54
C VAL A 188 -27.62 -10.13 -14.11
N ARG A 189 -28.53 -10.38 -15.08
CA ARG A 189 -29.92 -10.75 -14.78
C ARG A 189 -30.00 -12.04 -13.96
N ARG A 190 -29.18 -13.05 -14.27
CA ARG A 190 -29.09 -14.30 -13.51
C ARG A 190 -28.60 -14.07 -12.08
N PHE A 191 -27.52 -13.30 -11.91
CA PHE A 191 -27.00 -12.94 -10.59
C PHE A 191 -28.05 -12.20 -9.75
N LEU A 192 -28.71 -11.20 -10.33
CA LEU A 192 -29.76 -10.44 -9.65
C LEU A 192 -30.97 -11.32 -9.28
N ALA A 193 -31.34 -12.29 -10.11
CA ALA A 193 -32.40 -13.25 -9.79
C ALA A 193 -32.02 -14.14 -8.60
N GLN A 194 -30.77 -14.65 -8.56
CA GLN A 194 -30.25 -15.42 -7.43
C GLN A 194 -30.20 -14.59 -6.14
N ALA A 195 -29.75 -13.33 -6.23
CA ALA A 195 -29.71 -12.43 -5.09
C ALA A 195 -31.11 -12.14 -4.55
N ARG A 196 -32.09 -11.81 -5.42
CA ARG A 196 -33.49 -11.56 -5.04
C ARG A 196 -34.19 -12.76 -4.43
N ALA A 197 -33.82 -13.98 -4.82
CA ALA A 197 -34.35 -15.20 -4.20
C ALA A 197 -33.93 -15.34 -2.72
N THR A 198 -32.90 -14.61 -2.29
CA THR A 198 -32.29 -14.76 -0.95
C THR A 198 -32.32 -13.48 -0.11
N ALA A 199 -32.64 -12.33 -0.70
CA ALA A 199 -32.55 -11.02 -0.05
C ALA A 199 -33.58 -10.01 -0.61
N PRO A 200 -34.06 -9.05 0.19
CA PRO A 200 -34.70 -7.85 -0.34
C PRO A 200 -33.63 -7.03 -1.06
N VAL A 201 -33.66 -7.00 -2.39
CA VAL A 201 -32.63 -6.38 -3.22
C VAL A 201 -33.15 -5.15 -3.95
N SER A 202 -32.42 -4.05 -3.85
CA SER A 202 -32.53 -2.88 -4.72
C SER A 202 -31.32 -2.83 -5.67
N VAL A 203 -31.48 -2.20 -6.83
CA VAL A 203 -30.42 -2.15 -7.85
C VAL A 203 -30.13 -0.71 -8.23
N GLU A 204 -28.84 -0.37 -8.21
CA GLU A 204 -28.31 0.93 -8.64
C GLU A 204 -27.39 0.76 -9.85
N THR A 205 -27.13 1.86 -10.56
CA THR A 205 -26.23 1.84 -11.72
C THR A 205 -25.09 2.83 -11.62
N VAL A 206 -23.91 2.40 -12.03
CA VAL A 206 -22.70 3.22 -12.18
C VAL A 206 -22.20 3.20 -13.62
N ALA A 207 -21.42 4.20 -13.99
CA ALA A 207 -20.86 4.30 -15.34
C ALA A 207 -19.64 3.38 -15.55
N ALA A 208 -18.92 3.03 -14.48
CA ALA A 208 -17.71 2.23 -14.57
C ALA A 208 -17.50 1.37 -13.30
N THR A 209 -16.75 0.27 -13.44
CA THR A 209 -16.38 -0.59 -12.32
C THR A 209 -15.29 0.05 -11.48
N PRO A 210 -15.30 -0.14 -10.15
CA PRO A 210 -14.17 0.21 -9.30
C PRO A 210 -12.87 -0.44 -9.81
N ARG A 211 -11.77 0.30 -9.70
CA ARG A 211 -10.41 -0.22 -9.97
C ARG A 211 -9.54 0.06 -8.75
N THR A 212 -8.58 -0.83 -8.51
CA THR A 212 -7.53 -0.57 -7.52
C THR A 212 -6.67 0.60 -8.01
N PHE A 213 -6.31 1.50 -7.09
CA PHE A 213 -5.25 2.47 -7.37
C PHE A 213 -3.91 1.74 -7.34
N ALA A 214 -3.07 1.99 -8.34
CA ALA A 214 -1.72 1.46 -8.48
C ALA A 214 -0.89 2.47 -9.30
N ALA A 215 0.41 2.22 -9.42
CA ALA A 215 1.36 3.10 -10.11
C ALA A 215 2.08 2.40 -11.27
N GLY A 216 2.70 3.22 -12.12
CA GLY A 216 3.60 2.74 -13.16
C GLY A 216 4.99 2.46 -12.62
N THR A 217 5.72 1.51 -13.21
CA THR A 217 7.15 1.32 -12.95
C THR A 217 7.93 2.28 -13.85
N VAL A 218 8.60 3.26 -13.25
CA VAL A 218 9.40 4.26 -13.96
C VAL A 218 10.87 4.06 -13.59
N GLY A 219 11.79 4.18 -14.55
CA GLY A 219 13.23 4.11 -14.28
C GLY A 219 13.62 5.17 -13.25
N GLY A 220 14.43 4.80 -12.25
CA GLY A 220 14.84 5.66 -11.14
C GLY A 220 13.97 5.57 -9.88
N ASP A 221 12.72 5.08 -9.96
CA ASP A 221 11.84 4.92 -8.80
C ASP A 221 12.43 3.98 -7.75
N PRO A 222 12.18 4.21 -6.43
CA PRO A 222 12.53 3.23 -5.42
C PRO A 222 11.61 2.01 -5.48
N TYR A 223 12.21 0.84 -5.29
CA TYR A 223 11.50 -0.37 -4.88
C TYR A 223 12.22 -1.02 -3.70
N TYR A 224 11.48 -1.88 -3.00
CA TYR A 224 11.93 -2.52 -1.77
C TYR A 224 11.79 -4.03 -1.86
N THR A 225 12.82 -4.73 -1.38
CA THR A 225 12.85 -6.19 -1.24
C THR A 225 13.47 -6.54 0.10
N GLY A 226 12.68 -7.13 0.99
CA GLY A 226 13.05 -7.25 2.40
C GLY A 226 13.36 -5.87 3.01
N ASN A 227 14.58 -5.70 3.52
CA ASN A 227 15.07 -4.44 4.11
C ASN A 227 15.96 -3.64 3.13
N VAL A 228 16.05 -4.05 1.87
CA VAL A 228 16.89 -3.40 0.85
C VAL A 228 16.02 -2.45 0.04
N ARG A 229 16.49 -1.21 -0.12
CA ARG A 229 15.98 -0.26 -1.11
C ARG A 229 16.93 -0.26 -2.31
N CYS A 230 16.36 -0.45 -3.50
CA CYS A 230 17.04 -0.28 -4.77
C CYS A 230 16.19 0.61 -5.68
N SER A 231 16.70 0.85 -6.89
CA SER A 231 16.06 1.68 -7.90
C SER A 231 15.69 0.86 -9.14
N ILE A 232 14.57 1.20 -9.75
CA ILE A 232 14.11 0.59 -11.01
C ILE A 232 15.04 1.03 -12.14
N GLY A 233 15.48 0.10 -12.99
CA GLY A 233 16.34 0.39 -14.13
C GLY A 233 15.53 0.84 -15.34
N PHE A 234 14.98 -0.12 -16.09
CA PHE A 234 14.14 0.17 -17.24
C PHE A 234 12.94 -0.75 -17.28
N SER A 235 11.80 -0.20 -17.68
CA SER A 235 10.62 -1.00 -17.99
C SER A 235 10.90 -1.92 -19.18
N VAL A 236 10.52 -3.18 -19.04
CA VAL A 236 10.45 -4.19 -20.11
C VAL A 236 9.02 -4.69 -20.17
N TYR A 237 8.60 -5.30 -21.27
CA TYR A 237 7.26 -5.89 -21.29
C TYR A 237 7.11 -6.94 -20.18
N GLY A 238 6.10 -6.74 -19.34
CA GLY A 238 5.81 -7.60 -18.18
C GLY A 238 6.64 -7.34 -16.93
N GLY A 239 7.50 -6.32 -16.90
CA GLY A 239 8.38 -6.10 -15.75
C GLY A 239 9.32 -4.90 -15.82
N PHE A 240 10.39 -4.95 -15.04
CA PHE A 240 11.52 -4.04 -15.16
C PHE A 240 12.85 -4.75 -14.87
N VAL A 241 13.93 -4.23 -15.44
CA VAL A 241 15.32 -4.66 -15.14
C VAL A 241 15.90 -3.85 -13.99
N THR A 242 16.79 -4.46 -13.21
CA THR A 242 17.47 -3.86 -12.04
C THR A 242 18.77 -4.62 -11.76
N ALA A 243 19.48 -4.29 -10.68
CA ALA A 243 20.73 -4.97 -10.31
C ALA A 243 20.48 -6.32 -9.62
N GLY A 244 21.40 -7.26 -9.80
CA GLY A 244 21.31 -8.62 -9.24
C GLY A 244 21.51 -8.64 -7.73
N HIS A 245 22.43 -7.84 -7.22
CA HIS A 245 22.71 -7.76 -5.79
C HIS A 245 21.53 -7.20 -4.95
N CYS A 246 20.53 -6.60 -5.58
CA CYS A 246 19.34 -6.12 -4.90
C CYS A 246 18.44 -7.25 -4.37
N GLY A 247 18.42 -8.40 -5.05
CA GLY A 247 17.55 -9.52 -4.65
C GLY A 247 17.73 -10.77 -5.50
N GLY A 248 17.52 -11.93 -4.88
CA GLY A 248 17.54 -13.23 -5.55
C GLY A 248 16.19 -13.58 -6.19
N ALA A 249 16.20 -14.57 -7.10
CA ALA A 249 14.97 -15.08 -7.72
C ALA A 249 13.94 -15.54 -6.66
N GLY A 250 12.67 -15.19 -6.87
CA GLY A 250 11.55 -15.43 -5.94
C GLY A 250 11.40 -14.39 -4.83
N ALA A 251 12.30 -13.42 -4.71
CA ALA A 251 12.14 -12.33 -3.75
C ALA A 251 10.97 -11.41 -4.14
N GLY A 252 10.08 -11.11 -3.18
CA GLY A 252 8.95 -10.22 -3.38
C GLY A 252 9.37 -8.75 -3.40
N VAL A 253 8.72 -7.96 -4.26
CA VAL A 253 9.00 -6.53 -4.47
C VAL A 253 7.81 -5.68 -4.06
N ARG A 254 8.08 -4.61 -3.33
CA ARG A 254 7.15 -3.53 -3.02
C ARG A 254 7.58 -2.23 -3.68
N GLY A 255 6.62 -1.44 -4.13
CA GLY A 255 6.88 -0.16 -4.77
C GLY A 255 7.11 0.96 -3.76
N TRP A 256 7.34 2.17 -4.27
CA TRP A 256 7.52 3.39 -3.47
C TRP A 256 6.33 3.68 -2.54
N ASP A 257 5.12 3.23 -2.90
CA ASP A 257 3.88 3.39 -2.12
C ASP A 257 3.66 2.26 -1.08
N GLY A 258 4.58 1.29 -1.00
CA GLY A 258 4.52 0.14 -0.10
C GLY A 258 3.62 -1.00 -0.58
N SER A 259 2.91 -0.85 -1.71
CA SER A 259 2.09 -1.91 -2.29
C SER A 259 2.96 -2.99 -2.97
N TYR A 260 2.42 -4.20 -3.06
CA TYR A 260 3.12 -5.31 -3.72
C TYR A 260 3.12 -5.13 -5.24
N VAL A 261 4.31 -5.15 -5.84
CA VAL A 261 4.52 -4.97 -7.29
C VAL A 261 4.60 -6.32 -8.00
N GLY A 262 5.35 -7.26 -7.43
CA GLY A 262 5.68 -8.53 -8.06
C GLY A 262 6.90 -9.19 -7.45
N GLU A 263 7.68 -9.90 -8.25
CA GLU A 263 8.80 -10.71 -7.77
C GLU A 263 9.97 -10.77 -8.75
N PHE A 264 11.18 -10.99 -8.23
CA PHE A 264 12.37 -11.27 -9.03
C PHE A 264 12.22 -12.60 -9.77
N ARG A 265 12.33 -12.58 -11.10
CA ARG A 265 12.21 -13.78 -11.94
C ARG A 265 13.54 -14.32 -12.43
N GLY A 266 14.57 -13.48 -12.42
CA GLY A 266 15.95 -13.87 -12.65
C GLY A 266 16.88 -12.87 -11.97
N SER A 267 18.00 -13.36 -11.45
CA SER A 267 19.05 -12.55 -10.82
C SER A 267 20.39 -13.27 -10.94
N SER A 268 21.46 -12.52 -11.19
CA SER A 268 22.84 -13.00 -11.23
C SER A 268 23.74 -11.98 -10.53
N PHE A 269 24.38 -12.39 -9.43
CA PHE A 269 25.40 -11.65 -8.69
C PHE A 269 26.15 -12.57 -7.72
N PRO A 270 27.51 -12.58 -7.66
CA PRO A 270 28.45 -11.84 -8.51
C PRO A 270 28.56 -12.47 -9.92
N ASP A 271 29.70 -12.36 -10.59
CA ASP A 271 29.97 -12.67 -12.02
C ASP A 271 29.36 -11.63 -12.97
N ASN A 272 28.06 -11.40 -12.81
CA ASN A 272 27.32 -10.30 -13.43
C ASN A 272 26.63 -9.48 -12.34
N ASP A 273 25.95 -8.38 -12.68
CA ASP A 273 25.09 -7.67 -11.73
C ASP A 273 23.78 -7.20 -12.38
N TYR A 274 22.92 -8.16 -12.69
CA TYR A 274 21.59 -7.90 -13.23
C TYR A 274 20.51 -8.78 -12.62
N ALA A 275 19.29 -8.26 -12.69
CA ALA A 275 18.07 -8.96 -12.42
C ALA A 275 16.92 -8.40 -13.26
N TRP A 276 15.81 -9.12 -13.26
CA TRP A 276 14.54 -8.56 -13.68
C TRP A 276 13.40 -9.01 -12.76
N VAL A 277 12.44 -8.13 -12.61
CA VAL A 277 11.25 -8.29 -11.76
C VAL A 277 10.04 -8.35 -12.67
N SER A 278 9.23 -9.40 -12.55
CA SER A 278 7.90 -9.40 -13.19
C SER A 278 6.95 -8.54 -12.38
N VAL A 279 6.16 -7.73 -13.07
CA VAL A 279 5.23 -6.76 -12.48
C VAL A 279 3.78 -7.25 -12.66
N GLY A 280 2.95 -7.03 -11.65
CA GLY A 280 1.52 -7.33 -11.65
C GLY A 280 0.79 -6.53 -10.56
N SER A 281 -0.30 -7.09 -10.02
CA SER A 281 -0.99 -6.51 -8.84
C SER A 281 -1.48 -5.07 -9.01
N GLY A 282 -1.86 -4.71 -10.24
CA GLY A 282 -2.34 -3.37 -10.60
C GLY A 282 -1.25 -2.44 -11.13
N TRP A 283 0.03 -2.75 -10.94
CA TRP A 283 1.14 -1.99 -11.51
C TRP A 283 1.27 -2.20 -13.02
N TRP A 284 1.77 -1.20 -13.73
CA TRP A 284 2.02 -1.27 -15.17
C TRP A 284 3.39 -0.71 -15.55
N THR A 285 3.88 -1.04 -16.73
CA THR A 285 5.19 -0.60 -17.20
C THR A 285 5.10 0.73 -17.95
N VAL A 286 6.05 1.64 -17.73
CA VAL A 286 6.12 2.95 -18.40
C VAL A 286 7.50 3.13 -19.05
N PRO A 287 7.58 3.53 -20.33
CA PRO A 287 8.84 3.69 -21.07
C PRO A 287 9.57 5.00 -20.74
N VAL A 288 9.77 5.28 -19.46
CA VAL A 288 10.28 6.57 -18.95
C VAL A 288 11.33 6.34 -17.85
N VAL A 289 12.29 7.26 -17.76
CA VAL A 289 13.23 7.43 -16.63
C VAL A 289 12.93 8.75 -15.93
N LEU A 290 12.80 8.72 -14.60
CA LEU A 290 12.57 9.90 -13.77
C LEU A 290 13.72 10.88 -13.86
N GLY A 291 13.40 12.12 -14.18
CA GLY A 291 14.31 13.25 -14.09
C GLY A 291 14.38 13.88 -12.70
N TRP A 292 13.54 13.41 -11.75
CA TRP A 292 13.44 13.88 -10.36
C TRP A 292 13.22 15.40 -10.22
N GLY A 293 12.68 16.05 -11.24
CA GLY A 293 12.53 17.50 -11.31
C GLY A 293 13.83 18.26 -11.60
N THR A 294 14.99 17.59 -11.65
CA THR A 294 16.26 18.16 -12.14
C THR A 294 16.21 18.37 -13.64
N VAL A 295 15.61 17.41 -14.35
CA VAL A 295 15.26 17.49 -15.77
C VAL A 295 13.83 16.97 -15.95
N PRO A 296 13.16 17.23 -17.09
CA PRO A 296 11.95 16.51 -17.45
C PRO A 296 12.20 15.00 -17.46
N ASP A 297 11.17 14.20 -17.22
CA ASP A 297 11.30 12.75 -17.34
C ASP A 297 11.69 12.36 -18.78
N GLN A 298 12.62 11.41 -18.90
CA GLN A 298 13.21 11.04 -20.19
C GLN A 298 12.50 9.83 -20.78
N LEU A 299 12.06 9.95 -22.04
CA LEU A 299 11.50 8.85 -22.80
C LEU A 299 12.60 7.85 -23.17
N VAL A 300 12.26 6.57 -23.10
CA VAL A 300 13.13 5.48 -23.54
C VAL A 300 12.70 5.05 -24.95
N ARG A 301 13.60 5.18 -25.93
CA ARG A 301 13.32 4.88 -27.35
C ARG A 301 14.13 3.72 -27.92
N GLY A 302 15.13 3.26 -27.18
CA GLY A 302 15.94 2.13 -27.59
C GLY A 302 17.05 1.83 -26.60
N SER A 303 18.02 1.03 -27.03
CA SER A 303 19.18 0.61 -26.23
C SER A 303 20.48 0.63 -27.05
N ALA A 304 20.60 1.59 -27.98
CA ALA A 304 21.85 1.79 -28.71
C ALA A 304 22.96 2.20 -27.74
N GLU A 305 24.05 1.43 -27.73
CA GLU A 305 25.11 1.57 -26.74
C GLU A 305 26.03 2.76 -27.07
N ALA A 306 26.21 3.66 -26.12
CA ALA A 306 27.03 4.85 -26.28
C ALA A 306 28.53 4.50 -26.24
N PRO A 307 29.38 5.02 -27.14
CA PRO A 307 30.83 4.78 -27.11
C PRO A 307 31.52 5.45 -25.92
N VAL A 308 32.75 5.03 -25.60
CA VAL A 308 33.62 5.70 -24.61
C VAL A 308 33.78 7.18 -24.98
N GLY A 309 33.72 8.06 -23.98
CA GLY A 309 33.70 9.52 -24.12
C GLY A 309 32.31 10.13 -24.26
N SER A 310 31.27 9.33 -24.49
CA SER A 310 29.89 9.85 -24.60
C SER A 310 29.36 10.34 -23.25
N SER A 311 28.52 11.37 -23.30
CA SER A 311 27.72 11.78 -22.14
C SER A 311 26.72 10.70 -21.74
N VAL A 312 26.59 10.46 -20.44
CA VAL A 312 25.61 9.53 -19.88
C VAL A 312 25.07 10.07 -18.57
N CYS A 313 23.79 9.85 -18.31
CA CYS A 313 23.12 10.26 -17.08
C CYS A 313 22.58 9.05 -16.33
N ARG A 314 22.52 9.15 -15.01
CA ARG A 314 22.01 8.16 -14.08
C ARG A 314 20.79 8.72 -13.35
N SER A 315 19.77 7.88 -13.13
CA SER A 315 18.64 8.16 -12.26
C SER A 315 18.49 7.07 -11.20
N GLY A 316 18.25 7.46 -9.95
CA GLY A 316 18.04 6.54 -8.84
C GLY A 316 17.49 7.23 -7.60
N SER A 317 16.98 6.43 -6.68
CA SER A 317 16.16 6.92 -5.57
C SER A 317 16.93 7.51 -4.39
N THR A 318 18.28 7.53 -4.42
CA THR A 318 19.09 8.17 -3.37
C THR A 318 19.61 9.52 -3.81
N THR A 319 20.39 9.54 -4.90
CA THR A 319 21.05 10.78 -5.37
C THR A 319 20.36 11.37 -6.58
N HIS A 320 19.22 10.82 -7.00
CA HIS A 320 18.39 11.36 -8.08
C HIS A 320 19.14 11.38 -9.42
N TRP A 321 19.19 12.53 -10.10
CA TRP A 321 19.69 12.67 -11.46
C TRP A 321 21.12 13.25 -11.51
N HIS A 322 22.06 12.47 -12.04
CA HIS A 322 23.45 12.91 -12.21
C HIS A 322 23.99 12.52 -13.59
N CYS A 323 24.86 13.35 -14.17
CA CYS A 323 25.45 13.10 -15.48
C CYS A 323 26.97 13.15 -15.44
N GLY A 324 27.59 12.55 -16.46
CA GLY A 324 29.03 12.42 -16.61
C GLY A 324 29.35 11.79 -17.96
N THR A 325 30.45 11.04 -18.03
CA THR A 325 30.91 10.42 -19.28
C THR A 325 31.20 8.93 -19.10
N VAL A 326 31.08 8.18 -20.20
CA VAL A 326 31.56 6.79 -20.28
C VAL A 326 33.09 6.81 -20.35
N LEU A 327 33.77 6.16 -19.40
CA LEU A 327 35.23 6.17 -19.27
C LEU A 327 35.87 4.91 -19.84
N ALA A 328 35.25 3.75 -19.64
CA ALA A 328 35.75 2.47 -20.12
C ALA A 328 34.59 1.47 -20.30
N LYS A 329 34.84 0.43 -21.07
CA LYS A 329 33.92 -0.70 -21.29
C LYS A 329 34.66 -2.01 -21.05
N ASN A 330 33.89 -3.07 -20.84
CA ASN A 330 34.40 -4.41 -20.60
C ASN A 330 35.33 -4.49 -19.37
N GLU A 331 35.03 -3.70 -18.34
CA GLU A 331 35.83 -3.66 -17.12
C GLU A 331 35.41 -4.77 -16.15
N THR A 332 36.38 -5.36 -15.46
CA THR A 332 36.12 -6.28 -14.35
C THR A 332 36.25 -5.52 -13.04
N VAL A 333 35.20 -5.56 -12.22
CA VAL A 333 35.13 -4.91 -10.91
C VAL A 333 35.17 -5.97 -9.83
N ASN A 334 36.07 -5.83 -8.86
CA ASN A 334 36.20 -6.79 -7.77
C ASN A 334 35.45 -6.28 -6.53
N TYR A 335 34.21 -6.73 -6.33
CA TYR A 335 33.46 -6.50 -5.09
C TYR A 335 33.85 -7.51 -4.01
N SER A 336 33.43 -7.25 -2.76
CA SER A 336 33.70 -8.18 -1.65
C SER A 336 33.02 -9.53 -1.82
N GLN A 337 31.92 -9.59 -2.59
CA GLN A 337 31.19 -10.82 -2.91
C GLN A 337 31.81 -11.60 -4.07
N GLY A 338 32.63 -10.96 -4.90
CA GLY A 338 33.26 -11.56 -6.07
C GLY A 338 33.49 -10.57 -7.22
N ALA A 339 34.20 -11.04 -8.25
CA ALA A 339 34.39 -10.28 -9.48
C ALA A 339 33.07 -10.17 -10.27
N VAL A 340 32.84 -9.03 -10.90
CA VAL A 340 31.77 -8.78 -11.86
C VAL A 340 32.42 -8.31 -13.16
N HIS A 341 32.06 -8.92 -14.27
CA HIS A 341 32.72 -8.75 -15.56
C HIS A 341 31.92 -7.85 -16.51
N GLN A 342 32.58 -7.45 -17.59
CA GLN A 342 31.97 -6.74 -18.73
C GLN A 342 31.26 -5.41 -18.38
N MET A 343 31.65 -4.79 -17.27
CA MET A 343 31.02 -3.57 -16.78
C MET A 343 31.40 -2.35 -17.62
N THR A 344 30.52 -1.35 -17.64
CA THR A 344 30.83 -0.03 -18.20
C THR A 344 31.11 0.95 -17.07
N LYS A 345 32.27 1.60 -17.13
CA LYS A 345 32.72 2.60 -16.16
C LYS A 345 32.32 3.99 -16.57
N THR A 346 31.92 4.79 -15.60
CA THR A 346 31.50 6.17 -15.82
C THR A 346 32.08 7.12 -14.77
N SER A 347 32.16 8.40 -15.11
CA SER A 347 32.47 9.48 -14.17
C SER A 347 31.26 9.95 -13.36
N VAL A 348 30.12 9.26 -13.45
CA VAL A 348 28.89 9.64 -12.75
C VAL A 348 28.98 9.16 -11.31
N CYS A 349 28.56 9.98 -10.35
CA CYS A 349 28.48 9.58 -8.95
C CYS A 349 27.20 8.77 -8.65
N ALA A 350 27.26 7.92 -7.64
CA ALA A 350 26.13 7.16 -7.11
C ALA A 350 26.37 6.81 -5.64
N GLU A 351 25.30 6.54 -4.90
CA GLU A 351 25.38 6.12 -3.50
C GLU A 351 24.43 4.94 -3.21
N GLY A 352 24.51 4.39 -1.99
CA GLY A 352 23.68 3.26 -1.56
C GLY A 352 22.18 3.53 -1.79
N GLY A 353 21.50 2.63 -2.50
CA GLY A 353 20.10 2.75 -2.90
C GLY A 353 19.89 3.23 -4.34
N ASP A 354 20.90 3.78 -5.01
CA ASP A 354 20.87 4.05 -6.46
C ASP A 354 21.06 2.78 -7.29
N SER A 355 21.55 1.70 -6.67
CA SER A 355 21.67 0.37 -7.25
C SER A 355 20.43 -0.06 -8.03
N GLY A 356 20.63 -0.58 -9.23
CA GLY A 356 19.58 -0.95 -10.17
C GLY A 356 19.04 0.22 -11.00
N GLY A 357 19.26 1.47 -10.60
CA GLY A 357 18.76 2.66 -11.27
C GLY A 357 19.32 2.86 -12.68
N SER A 358 18.56 3.54 -13.52
CA SER A 358 18.83 3.71 -14.95
C SER A 358 20.12 4.47 -15.23
N PHE A 359 20.93 4.00 -16.19
CA PHE A 359 21.89 4.80 -16.95
C PHE A 359 21.36 4.99 -18.37
N ILE A 360 21.18 6.23 -18.81
CA ILE A 360 20.60 6.62 -20.10
C ILE A 360 21.48 7.66 -20.81
N SER A 361 21.61 7.54 -22.13
CA SER A 361 22.31 8.52 -22.99
C SER A 361 21.36 8.98 -24.08
N GLY A 362 21.01 10.27 -24.08
CA GLY A 362 19.87 10.76 -24.87
C GLY A 362 18.58 10.03 -24.47
N ASP A 363 18.00 9.29 -25.41
CA ASP A 363 16.81 8.45 -25.24
C ASP A 363 17.14 6.94 -25.28
N GLN A 364 18.42 6.58 -25.19
CA GLN A 364 18.92 5.21 -25.30
C GLN A 364 19.30 4.64 -23.94
N ALA A 365 18.66 3.54 -23.53
CA ALA A 365 18.99 2.79 -22.33
C ALA A 365 20.40 2.19 -22.43
N GLN A 366 21.25 2.47 -21.45
CA GLN A 366 22.64 1.99 -21.41
C GLN A 366 22.81 0.82 -20.43
N GLY A 367 22.24 0.93 -19.23
CA GLY A 367 22.41 -0.11 -18.22
C GLY A 367 21.82 0.21 -16.86
N VAL A 368 22.03 -0.69 -15.91
CA VAL A 368 21.56 -0.56 -14.52
C VAL A 368 22.73 -0.35 -13.58
N THR A 369 22.59 0.58 -12.64
CA THR A 369 23.63 0.95 -11.67
C THR A 369 24.03 -0.28 -10.84
N SER A 370 25.32 -0.61 -10.80
CA SER A 370 25.82 -1.72 -9.97
C SER A 370 26.42 -1.19 -8.67
N GLY A 371 27.55 -0.51 -8.77
CA GLY A 371 28.23 0.08 -7.61
C GLY A 371 29.30 1.07 -8.06
N GLY A 372 29.99 1.65 -7.11
CA GLY A 372 30.98 2.69 -7.38
C GLY A 372 31.91 2.93 -6.20
N TRP A 373 32.80 3.89 -6.37
CA TRP A 373 33.56 4.48 -5.27
C TRP A 373 33.43 6.00 -5.25
N GLY A 374 33.80 6.61 -4.13
CA GLY A 374 33.53 8.03 -3.89
C GLY A 374 32.06 8.26 -3.52
N ASN A 375 31.55 9.46 -3.79
CA ASN A 375 30.17 9.86 -3.50
C ASN A 375 29.79 11.11 -4.34
N CYS A 376 28.56 11.58 -4.22
CA CYS A 376 28.10 12.73 -5.00
C CYS A 376 28.55 14.10 -4.47
N SER A 377 29.19 14.16 -3.29
CA SER A 377 29.74 15.39 -2.71
C SER A 377 31.21 15.63 -3.08
N SER A 378 32.03 14.58 -3.18
CA SER A 378 33.47 14.66 -3.50
C SER A 378 33.84 14.10 -4.87
N GLY A 379 32.84 13.66 -5.63
CA GLY A 379 33.04 12.93 -6.88
C GLY A 379 33.27 11.44 -6.66
N GLY A 380 33.17 10.68 -7.74
CA GLY A 380 33.25 9.23 -7.73
C GLY A 380 33.16 8.66 -9.14
N GLU A 381 33.41 7.35 -9.24
CA GLU A 381 33.20 6.59 -10.46
C GLU A 381 32.21 5.47 -10.18
N THR A 382 31.32 5.23 -11.13
CA THR A 382 30.24 4.25 -11.01
C THR A 382 30.26 3.32 -12.20
N TRP A 383 30.06 2.03 -11.93
CA TRP A 383 29.86 1.00 -12.93
C TRP A 383 28.39 0.69 -13.10
N PHE A 384 28.00 0.44 -14.34
CA PHE A 384 26.70 -0.13 -14.66
C PHE A 384 26.86 -1.43 -15.45
N GLN A 385 25.91 -2.33 -15.24
CA GLN A 385 25.73 -3.53 -16.03
C GLN A 385 24.98 -3.17 -17.33
N PRO A 386 25.54 -3.47 -18.52
CA PRO A 386 24.90 -3.13 -19.80
C PRO A 386 23.51 -3.74 -19.95
N VAL A 387 22.53 -2.94 -20.39
CA VAL A 387 21.12 -3.37 -20.48
C VAL A 387 20.91 -4.47 -21.51
N ASN A 388 21.65 -4.43 -22.63
CA ASN A 388 21.49 -5.37 -23.74
C ASN A 388 21.82 -6.81 -23.33
N GLU A 389 22.75 -7.01 -22.39
CA GLU A 389 23.03 -8.34 -21.84
C GLU A 389 21.84 -8.89 -21.06
N ILE A 390 21.21 -8.07 -20.22
CA ILE A 390 20.03 -8.43 -19.43
C ILE A 390 18.86 -8.82 -20.36
N LEU A 391 18.64 -8.00 -21.39
CA LEU A 391 17.60 -8.24 -22.39
C LEU A 391 17.84 -9.57 -23.12
N GLY A 392 19.07 -9.80 -23.60
CA GLY A 392 19.43 -11.05 -24.28
C GLY A 392 19.35 -12.28 -23.38
N ARG A 393 19.83 -12.18 -22.13
CA ARG A 393 19.88 -13.29 -21.18
C ARG A 393 18.50 -13.85 -20.83
N TYR A 394 17.52 -12.96 -20.69
CA TYR A 394 16.16 -13.29 -20.26
C TYR A 394 15.11 -13.22 -21.38
N GLY A 395 15.52 -12.90 -22.61
CA GLY A 395 14.59 -12.74 -23.74
C GLY A 395 13.60 -11.59 -23.54
N LEU A 396 14.02 -10.53 -22.86
CA LEU A 396 13.18 -9.38 -22.54
C LEU A 396 13.22 -8.35 -23.67
N THR A 397 12.11 -7.63 -23.85
CA THR A 397 12.03 -6.50 -24.77
C THR A 397 11.78 -5.23 -23.98
N LEU A 398 12.62 -4.22 -24.20
CA LEU A 398 12.47 -2.89 -23.61
C LEU A 398 11.10 -2.33 -23.98
N HIS A 399 10.38 -1.78 -23.01
CA HIS A 399 9.19 -1.00 -23.33
C HIS A 399 9.67 0.37 -23.78
N THR A 400 9.41 0.70 -25.05
CA THR A 400 9.79 1.97 -25.68
C THR A 400 8.57 2.77 -26.13
N TYR A 401 8.74 4.10 -26.26
CA TYR A 401 7.74 5.01 -26.81
C TYR A 401 7.82 5.16 -28.33
#